data_AF-A0A940THQ5-F1
#
_entry.id   AF-A0A940THQ5-F1
#
_cell.length_a   1.000
_cell.length_b   1.000
_cell.length_c   1.000
_cell.angle_alpha   90.00
_cell.angle_beta   90.00
_cell.angle_gamma   90.00
#
_symmetry.space_group_name_H-M   'P 1'
#
loop_
_entity.id
_entity.type
_entity.pdbx_description
1 polymer ?
#
loop_
_entity_poly.entity_id
_entity_poly.type
_entity_poly.pdbx_seq_one_letter_code
_entity_poly.pdbx_strand_id
1 'polypeptide(L)'
;MFHKKRKTGVPQNNEESTPAGSGNVSEDKGSGKTRKKHRGKILAVLAAAAVIISGLTVWYSVSGNQGIRKSQKLAKKIGEPLEKAVSSAGVELTGSSDFEYINELCTFTSLAESDRQTHVYNVSLPEWTIYCSENSFGKLESVTYCDFRTLSSNINGEKKRSAIDVSAITPGSSSSDVDAVLKMKPYQIVYAGTTTSKKYRYYYMNKQSGAVKAYIITVIFGEDGKVNSPAVVESSNFILDVLRVESD
;
A
#
# COMPACT_ATOMS: atom_id res chain seq x y z
N MET A 1 28.79 51.86 16.24
CA MET A 1 29.82 52.90 15.99
C MET A 1 31.10 52.18 15.54
N PHE A 2 31.83 52.73 14.56
CA PHE A 2 33.06 52.23 13.88
C PHE A 2 32.83 51.16 12.77
N HIS A 3 32.86 51.56 11.48
CA HIS A 3 34.00 51.65 10.54
C HIS A 3 34.29 50.29 9.84
N LYS A 4 34.62 50.12 8.56
CA LYS A 4 34.99 50.99 7.40
C LYS A 4 35.23 50.02 6.23
N LYS A 5 34.66 50.22 5.04
CA LYS A 5 35.17 49.61 3.78
C LYS A 5 34.96 50.55 2.59
N ARG A 6 36.07 50.99 1.98
CA ARG A 6 36.15 51.51 0.61
C ARG A 6 37.58 51.42 0.10
N LYS A 7 37.72 50.93 -1.15
CA LYS A 7 38.57 51.37 -2.27
C LYS A 7 38.44 50.28 -3.36
N THR A 8 37.71 50.40 -4.48
CA THR A 8 37.85 51.23 -5.71
C THR A 8 39.21 51.18 -6.40
N GLY A 9 39.17 50.80 -7.68
CA GLY A 9 40.23 51.02 -8.67
C GLY A 9 39.85 50.43 -10.04
N VAL A 10 39.27 51.26 -10.91
CA VAL A 10 39.13 51.11 -12.39
C VAL A 10 40.30 51.91 -13.00
N PRO A 11 40.78 51.67 -14.24
CA PRO A 11 40.19 52.33 -15.42
C PRO A 11 40.14 51.49 -16.72
N GLN A 12 39.25 51.93 -17.61
CA GLN A 12 39.07 51.56 -19.03
C GLN A 12 40.22 52.06 -19.93
N ASN A 13 40.41 51.46 -21.11
CA ASN A 13 40.31 52.20 -22.38
C ASN A 13 40.21 51.29 -23.63
N ASN A 14 39.52 51.83 -24.62
CA ASN A 14 39.13 51.26 -25.92
C ASN A 14 40.30 51.11 -26.91
N GLU A 15 40.14 50.24 -27.91
CA GLU A 15 40.41 50.59 -29.32
C GLU A 15 39.65 49.66 -30.29
N GLU A 16 39.19 50.28 -31.37
CA GLU A 16 38.25 49.82 -32.41
C GLU A 16 38.99 49.85 -33.76
N SER A 17 38.77 48.89 -34.67
CA SER A 17 38.74 49.10 -36.13
C SER A 17 38.55 47.81 -36.95
N THR A 18 37.53 47.81 -37.80
CA THR A 18 37.21 46.91 -38.94
C THR A 18 37.96 47.40 -40.21
N PRO A 19 37.70 46.90 -41.45
CA PRO A 19 37.63 45.54 -42.05
C PRO A 19 38.54 45.42 -43.31
N ALA A 20 38.67 44.23 -43.95
CA ALA A 20 38.65 44.04 -45.43
C ALA A 20 39.19 42.68 -45.90
N GLY A 21 38.47 42.06 -46.86
CA GLY A 21 39.11 41.57 -48.09
C GLY A 21 39.41 40.07 -48.27
N SER A 22 38.53 39.40 -49.02
CA SER A 22 38.82 38.53 -50.19
C SER A 22 39.69 37.27 -50.04
N GLY A 23 39.10 36.09 -50.35
CA GLY A 23 39.85 34.88 -50.70
C GLY A 23 38.96 33.63 -50.81
N ASN A 24 38.72 33.17 -52.03
CA ASN A 24 37.92 31.99 -52.37
C ASN A 24 38.72 30.66 -52.32
N VAL A 25 37.97 29.54 -52.24
CA VAL A 25 38.33 28.12 -52.49
C VAL A 25 39.05 27.41 -51.33
N SER A 26 38.44 26.41 -50.68
CA SER A 26 38.35 25.04 -51.20
C SER A 26 37.22 24.24 -50.54
N GLU A 27 36.51 23.45 -51.36
CA GLU A 27 35.65 22.34 -50.92
C GLU A 27 36.44 21.38 -50.02
N ASP A 28 35.87 21.02 -48.86
CA ASP A 28 35.99 19.65 -48.36
C ASP A 28 34.63 19.13 -47.91
N LYS A 29 34.20 18.05 -48.57
CA LYS A 29 32.94 17.35 -48.38
C LYS A 29 33.10 16.35 -47.22
N GLY A 30 32.90 16.82 -45.99
CA GLY A 30 32.80 15.99 -44.80
C GLY A 30 31.35 15.70 -44.41
N SER A 31 30.80 14.58 -44.88
CA SER A 31 29.47 14.03 -44.57
C SER A 31 29.07 14.06 -43.08
N GLY A 32 28.21 15.00 -42.68
CA GLY A 32 27.58 15.07 -41.36
C GLY A 32 26.20 14.40 -41.32
N LYS A 33 26.10 13.09 -41.54
CA LYS A 33 24.84 12.32 -41.39
C LYS A 33 24.95 11.22 -40.33
N THR A 34 25.01 11.55 -39.04
CA THR A 34 24.79 10.55 -37.96
C THR A 34 24.38 11.17 -36.62
N ARG A 35 23.24 11.87 -36.55
CA ARG A 35 22.62 12.23 -35.25
C ARG A 35 21.18 11.76 -35.03
N LYS A 36 20.62 10.98 -35.96
CA LYS A 36 19.23 10.48 -35.86
C LYS A 36 19.08 9.00 -35.40
N LYS A 37 20.14 8.18 -35.42
CA LYS A 37 20.04 6.74 -35.11
C LYS A 37 19.97 6.38 -33.62
N HIS A 38 20.42 7.24 -32.70
CA HIS A 38 20.40 6.95 -31.26
C HIS A 38 19.11 7.39 -30.55
N ARG A 39 18.43 8.44 -31.02
CA ARG A 39 17.18 8.90 -30.41
C ARG A 39 16.04 7.88 -30.54
N GLY A 40 15.93 7.21 -31.69
CA GLY A 40 14.92 6.16 -31.90
C GLY A 40 15.15 4.91 -31.04
N LYS A 41 16.41 4.51 -30.84
CA LYS A 41 16.77 3.38 -29.97
C LYS A 41 16.52 3.68 -28.49
N ILE A 42 16.86 4.90 -28.03
CA ILE A 42 16.59 5.32 -26.65
C ILE A 42 15.09 5.43 -26.39
N LEU A 43 14.32 5.98 -27.35
CA LEU A 43 12.86 6.08 -27.22
C LEU A 43 12.18 4.70 -27.23
N ALA A 44 12.67 3.76 -28.04
CA ALA A 44 12.18 2.39 -28.06
C ALA A 44 12.48 1.63 -26.76
N VAL A 45 13.67 1.81 -26.17
CA VAL A 45 14.02 1.22 -24.88
C VAL A 45 13.18 1.81 -23.74
N LEU A 46 12.94 3.13 -23.74
CA LEU A 46 12.07 3.78 -22.76
C LEU A 46 10.61 3.33 -22.88
N ALA A 47 10.10 3.17 -24.12
CA ALA A 47 8.75 2.65 -24.35
C ALA A 47 8.62 1.19 -23.91
N ALA A 48 9.62 0.34 -24.21
CA ALA A 48 9.63 -1.05 -23.76
C ALA A 48 9.69 -1.16 -22.23
N ALA A 49 10.54 -0.33 -21.58
CA ALA A 49 10.59 -0.26 -20.12
C ALA A 49 9.26 0.21 -19.52
N ALA A 50 8.60 1.21 -20.11
CA ALA A 50 7.29 1.68 -19.66
C ALA A 50 6.20 0.61 -19.80
N VAL A 51 6.20 -0.16 -20.90
CA VAL A 51 5.26 -1.29 -21.08
C VAL A 51 5.52 -2.38 -20.04
N ILE A 52 6.79 -2.75 -19.79
CA ILE A 52 7.14 -3.75 -18.77
C ILE A 52 6.72 -3.26 -17.37
N ILE A 53 7.02 -2.00 -17.01
CA ILE A 53 6.63 -1.41 -15.74
C ILE A 53 5.10 -1.37 -15.61
N SER A 54 4.38 -1.00 -16.68
CA SER A 54 2.91 -1.00 -16.68
C SER A 54 2.32 -2.40 -16.57
N GLY A 55 2.94 -3.40 -17.21
CA GLY A 55 2.55 -4.80 -17.10
C GLY A 55 2.79 -5.34 -15.70
N LEU A 56 3.92 -4.99 -15.07
CA LEU A 56 4.21 -5.33 -13.68
C LEU A 56 3.22 -4.66 -12.73
N THR A 57 2.93 -3.36 -12.87
CA THR A 57 1.98 -2.68 -11.98
C THR A 57 0.56 -3.23 -12.13
N VAL A 58 0.10 -3.52 -13.36
CA VAL A 58 -1.19 -4.19 -13.59
C VAL A 58 -1.17 -5.61 -13.02
N TRP A 59 -0.10 -6.37 -13.22
CA TRP A 59 0.05 -7.73 -12.69
C TRP A 59 -0.01 -7.76 -11.17
N TYR A 60 0.81 -6.95 -10.48
CA TYR A 60 0.79 -6.81 -9.02
C TYR A 60 -0.57 -6.34 -8.48
N SER A 61 -1.28 -5.50 -9.24
CA SER A 61 -2.62 -5.01 -8.86
C SER A 61 -3.72 -6.06 -9.09
N VAL A 62 -3.59 -6.92 -10.11
CA VAL A 62 -4.55 -8.00 -10.42
C VAL A 62 -4.34 -9.22 -9.52
N SER A 63 -3.10 -9.67 -9.34
CA SER A 63 -2.75 -10.77 -8.43
C SER A 63 -3.08 -10.41 -6.98
N GLY A 64 -2.91 -9.14 -6.63
CA GLY A 64 -3.20 -8.60 -5.32
C GLY A 64 -4.67 -8.51 -4.94
N ASN A 65 -5.56 -8.45 -5.92
CA ASN A 65 -7.00 -8.36 -5.68
C ASN A 65 -7.68 -9.73 -5.65
N GLN A 66 -6.94 -10.82 -5.88
CA GLN A 66 -7.53 -12.16 -5.89
C GLN A 66 -8.04 -12.57 -4.49
N GLY A 67 -7.27 -12.31 -3.44
CA GLY A 67 -7.67 -12.63 -2.07
C GLY A 67 -8.98 -11.94 -1.66
N ILE A 68 -9.09 -10.63 -1.89
CA ILE A 68 -10.33 -9.86 -1.61
C ILE A 68 -11.52 -10.42 -2.41
N ARG A 69 -11.34 -10.72 -3.69
CA ARG A 69 -12.43 -11.27 -4.52
C ARG A 69 -12.87 -12.64 -4.04
N LYS A 70 -11.92 -13.50 -3.68
CA LYS A 70 -12.18 -14.84 -3.13
C LYS A 70 -12.92 -14.74 -1.79
N SER A 71 -12.48 -13.88 -0.87
CA SER A 71 -13.14 -13.68 0.42
C SER A 71 -14.56 -13.13 0.25
N GLN A 72 -14.79 -12.22 -0.68
CA GLN A 72 -16.14 -11.71 -0.99
C GLN A 72 -17.06 -12.79 -1.54
N LYS A 73 -16.56 -13.72 -2.37
CA LYS A 73 -17.36 -14.85 -2.87
C LYS A 73 -17.73 -15.81 -1.73
N LEU A 74 -16.78 -16.13 -0.85
CA LEU A 74 -17.06 -16.92 0.36
C LEU A 74 -18.08 -16.22 1.27
N ALA A 75 -17.92 -14.91 1.49
CA ALA A 75 -18.81 -14.13 2.34
C ALA A 75 -20.27 -14.14 1.87
N LYS A 76 -20.52 -14.16 0.55
CA LYS A 76 -21.88 -14.31 -0.03
C LYS A 76 -22.56 -15.64 0.30
N LYS A 77 -21.80 -16.59 0.85
CA LYS A 77 -22.22 -17.95 1.18
C LYS A 77 -22.21 -18.22 2.68
N ILE A 78 -22.06 -17.18 3.51
CA ILE A 78 -22.28 -17.28 4.95
C ILE A 78 -23.70 -17.85 5.21
N GLY A 79 -23.78 -18.84 6.09
CA GLY A 79 -24.99 -19.61 6.39
C GLY A 79 -25.19 -20.88 5.53
N GLU A 80 -24.40 -21.06 4.47
CA GLU A 80 -24.36 -22.31 3.69
C GLU A 80 -23.26 -23.26 4.22
N PRO A 81 -23.33 -24.57 3.90
CA PRO A 81 -22.23 -25.51 4.14
C PRO A 81 -20.92 -25.03 3.51
N LEU A 82 -19.80 -25.22 4.21
CA LEU A 82 -18.49 -24.69 3.80
C LEU A 82 -18.10 -25.19 2.39
N GLU A 83 -18.35 -26.45 2.06
CA GLU A 83 -17.98 -27.06 0.78
C GLU A 83 -18.62 -26.33 -0.41
N LYS A 84 -19.87 -25.87 -0.24
CA LYS A 84 -20.57 -25.09 -1.26
C LYS A 84 -19.95 -23.71 -1.42
N ALA A 85 -19.58 -23.07 -0.31
CA ALA A 85 -18.91 -21.78 -0.33
C ALA A 85 -17.56 -21.86 -1.06
N VAL A 86 -16.75 -22.86 -0.71
CA VAL A 86 -15.43 -23.15 -1.28
C VAL A 86 -15.50 -23.37 -2.79
N SER A 87 -16.41 -24.25 -3.23
CA SER A 87 -16.63 -24.54 -4.65
C SER A 87 -16.99 -23.27 -5.43
N SER A 88 -17.86 -22.42 -4.88
CA SER A 88 -18.26 -21.16 -5.53
C SER A 88 -17.14 -20.11 -5.62
N ALA A 89 -16.25 -20.10 -4.63
CA ALA A 89 -15.15 -19.16 -4.54
C ALA A 89 -13.94 -19.58 -5.39
N GLY A 90 -13.82 -20.87 -5.73
CA GLY A 90 -12.67 -21.42 -6.44
C GLY A 90 -11.40 -21.33 -5.59
N VAL A 91 -11.52 -21.75 -4.32
CA VAL A 91 -10.42 -21.79 -3.36
C VAL A 91 -10.22 -23.21 -2.87
N GLU A 92 -9.02 -23.51 -2.42
CA GLU A 92 -8.73 -24.70 -1.64
C GLU A 92 -8.48 -24.25 -0.21
N LEU A 93 -9.08 -24.95 0.76
CA LEU A 93 -8.93 -24.65 2.17
C LEU A 93 -8.08 -25.73 2.85
N THR A 94 -7.26 -25.29 3.79
CA THR A 94 -6.39 -26.13 4.62
C THR A 94 -6.76 -25.93 6.09
N GLY A 95 -6.48 -26.94 6.93
CA GLY A 95 -6.71 -26.83 8.38
C GLY A 95 -5.59 -26.08 9.12
N SER A 96 -4.47 -25.81 8.46
CA SER A 96 -3.31 -25.15 9.01
C SER A 96 -2.45 -24.54 7.90
N SER A 97 -1.70 -23.50 8.23
CA SER A 97 -0.70 -22.87 7.38
C SER A 97 0.68 -23.45 7.69
N ASP A 98 1.54 -23.52 6.67
CA ASP A 98 2.97 -23.81 6.86
C ASP A 98 3.72 -22.65 7.56
N PHE A 99 3.10 -21.47 7.63
CA PHE A 99 3.60 -20.32 8.37
C PHE A 99 3.04 -20.37 9.80
N GLU A 100 3.87 -20.74 10.77
CA GLU A 100 3.48 -20.88 12.20
C GLU A 100 2.66 -19.68 12.71
N TYR A 101 3.13 -18.46 12.43
CA TYR A 101 2.46 -17.23 12.86
C TYR A 101 1.02 -17.11 12.35
N ILE A 102 0.69 -17.64 11.16
CA ILE A 102 -0.67 -17.60 10.62
C ILE A 102 -1.63 -18.45 11.46
N ASN A 103 -1.15 -19.56 12.03
CA ASN A 103 -1.95 -20.43 12.88
C ASN A 103 -2.25 -19.79 14.25
N GLU A 104 -1.43 -18.83 14.69
CA GLU A 104 -1.54 -18.17 16.00
C GLU A 104 -2.36 -16.87 15.96
N LEU A 105 -2.58 -16.30 14.77
CA LEU A 105 -3.20 -14.97 14.62
C LEU A 105 -4.68 -14.92 15.03
N CYS A 106 -5.43 -15.99 14.80
CA CYS A 106 -6.83 -16.09 15.19
C CYS A 106 -7.32 -17.53 15.15
N THR A 107 -8.42 -17.81 15.84
CA THR A 107 -9.13 -19.09 15.72
C THR A 107 -9.87 -19.16 14.38
N PHE A 108 -9.70 -20.27 13.68
CA PHE A 108 -10.39 -20.58 12.43
C PHE A 108 -10.63 -22.08 12.33
N THR A 109 -11.57 -22.49 11.48
CA THR A 109 -11.79 -23.91 11.14
C THR A 109 -10.93 -24.32 9.95
N SER A 110 -10.79 -23.41 8.99
CA SER A 110 -9.97 -23.62 7.80
C SER A 110 -9.50 -22.30 7.20
N LEU A 111 -8.49 -22.34 6.34
CA LEU A 111 -7.90 -21.15 5.72
C LEU A 111 -7.49 -21.38 4.26
N ALA A 112 -7.54 -20.32 3.47
CA ALA A 112 -6.85 -20.20 2.19
C ALA A 112 -5.78 -19.12 2.29
N GLU A 113 -4.66 -19.31 1.60
CA GLU A 113 -3.56 -18.35 1.59
C GLU A 113 -3.01 -18.12 0.19
N SER A 114 -2.25 -17.04 0.06
CA SER A 114 -1.54 -16.68 -1.16
C SER A 114 -0.37 -17.64 -1.42
N ASP A 115 -0.20 -18.03 -2.68
CA ASP A 115 1.00 -18.70 -3.19
C ASP A 115 2.25 -17.80 -3.15
N ARG A 116 2.04 -16.48 -3.18
CA ARG A 116 3.09 -15.47 -3.05
C ARG A 116 3.30 -15.06 -1.61
N GLN A 117 4.55 -14.72 -1.30
CA GLN A 117 4.99 -14.31 0.03
C GLN A 117 5.33 -12.82 0.09
N THR A 118 5.24 -12.26 1.30
CA THR A 118 5.71 -10.93 1.68
C THR A 118 6.52 -11.03 2.96
N HIS A 119 7.30 -10.01 3.26
CA HIS A 119 8.06 -9.92 4.51
C HIS A 119 7.49 -8.81 5.37
N VAL A 120 7.22 -9.10 6.64
CA VAL A 120 6.87 -8.11 7.66
C VAL A 120 7.91 -8.24 8.76
N TYR A 121 8.81 -7.26 8.87
CA TYR A 121 9.84 -7.23 9.92
C TYR A 121 10.66 -8.53 10.01
N ASN A 122 11.20 -8.98 8.87
CA ASN A 122 11.97 -10.24 8.70
C ASN A 122 11.18 -11.55 8.89
N VAL A 123 9.88 -11.49 9.15
CA VAL A 123 9.01 -12.68 9.13
C VAL A 123 8.45 -12.83 7.72
N SER A 124 8.66 -14.00 7.10
CA SER A 124 8.01 -14.36 5.84
C SER A 124 6.57 -14.79 6.12
N LEU A 125 5.63 -14.27 5.34
CA LEU A 125 4.20 -14.55 5.44
C LEU A 125 3.62 -14.66 4.03
N PRO A 126 2.48 -15.35 3.83
CA PRO A 126 1.73 -15.22 2.58
C PRO A 126 1.32 -13.75 2.37
N GLU A 127 1.19 -13.30 1.11
CA GLU A 127 0.75 -11.91 0.83
C GLU A 127 -0.64 -11.62 1.43
N TRP A 128 -1.50 -12.63 1.47
CA TRP A 128 -2.82 -12.57 2.07
C TRP A 128 -3.27 -13.93 2.60
N THR A 129 -4.21 -13.91 3.54
CA THR A 129 -4.94 -15.09 4.03
C THR A 129 -6.44 -14.83 4.07
N ILE A 130 -7.22 -15.91 4.00
CA ILE A 130 -8.67 -15.93 4.17
C ILE A 130 -8.96 -17.02 5.21
N TYR A 131 -9.35 -16.62 6.40
CA TYR A 131 -9.80 -17.52 7.45
C TYR A 131 -11.31 -17.74 7.33
N CYS A 132 -11.73 -18.98 7.46
CA CYS A 132 -13.13 -19.40 7.50
C CYS A 132 -13.42 -20.01 8.87
N SER A 133 -14.51 -19.57 9.50
CA SER A 133 -15.02 -20.18 10.72
C SER A 133 -16.38 -20.81 10.45
N GLU A 134 -16.57 -22.02 10.96
CA GLU A 134 -17.83 -22.75 10.89
C GLU A 134 -18.53 -22.75 12.24
N ASN A 135 -19.87 -22.69 12.20
CA ASN A 135 -20.65 -22.94 13.40
C ASN A 135 -20.77 -24.44 13.70
N SER A 136 -21.41 -24.78 14.82
CA SER A 136 -21.62 -26.17 15.27
C SER A 136 -22.41 -27.06 14.31
N PHE A 137 -23.04 -26.48 13.28
CA PHE A 137 -23.79 -27.21 12.24
C PHE A 137 -22.99 -27.36 10.93
N GLY A 138 -21.70 -27.02 10.90
CA GLY A 138 -20.85 -27.10 9.70
C GLY A 138 -21.22 -26.06 8.63
N LYS A 139 -21.81 -24.94 9.04
CA LYS A 139 -22.14 -23.82 8.13
C LYS A 139 -21.13 -22.71 8.31
N LEU A 140 -20.73 -22.10 7.20
CA LEU A 140 -19.85 -20.95 7.19
C LEU A 140 -20.47 -19.81 8.00
N GLU A 141 -19.82 -19.40 9.07
CA GLU A 141 -20.28 -18.36 10.00
C GLU A 141 -19.63 -17.02 9.71
N SER A 142 -18.32 -17.02 9.47
CA SER A 142 -17.57 -15.80 9.16
C SER A 142 -16.39 -16.07 8.23
N VAL A 143 -15.99 -15.00 7.53
CA VAL A 143 -14.83 -14.98 6.63
C VAL A 143 -13.97 -13.79 7.00
N THR A 144 -12.68 -14.02 7.30
CA THR A 144 -11.73 -12.97 7.61
C THR A 144 -10.61 -12.93 6.58
N TYR A 145 -10.53 -11.85 5.82
CA TYR A 145 -9.42 -11.58 4.89
C TYR A 145 -8.35 -10.73 5.58
N CYS A 146 -7.09 -11.11 5.45
CA CYS A 146 -5.93 -10.34 5.90
C CYS A 146 -4.97 -10.06 4.72
N ASP A 147 -4.49 -8.82 4.60
CA ASP A 147 -3.54 -8.37 3.57
C ASP A 147 -2.23 -7.89 4.22
N PHE A 148 -1.26 -8.81 4.32
CA PHE A 148 0.00 -8.56 5.01
C PHE A 148 0.93 -7.62 4.23
N ARG A 149 0.67 -7.40 2.93
CA ARG A 149 1.46 -6.45 2.12
C ARG A 149 1.31 -5.02 2.62
N THR A 150 0.16 -4.69 3.20
CA THR A 150 -0.10 -3.37 3.82
C THR A 150 0.84 -3.11 5.00
N LEU A 151 1.40 -4.17 5.61
CA LEU A 151 2.31 -4.12 6.74
C LEU A 151 3.78 -4.36 6.35
N SER A 152 4.05 -4.66 5.07
CA SER A 152 5.40 -5.03 4.60
C SER A 152 6.46 -3.96 4.88
N SER A 153 6.09 -2.68 4.73
CA SER A 153 7.00 -1.57 5.00
C SER A 153 7.21 -1.29 6.50
N ASN A 154 6.20 -1.58 7.33
CA ASN A 154 6.25 -1.38 8.77
C ASN A 154 5.13 -2.17 9.47
N ILE A 155 5.47 -2.93 10.50
CA ILE A 155 4.51 -3.71 11.29
C ILE A 155 3.42 -2.84 11.95
N ASN A 156 3.72 -1.57 12.22
CA ASN A 156 2.76 -0.61 12.78
C ASN A 156 1.78 -0.05 11.74
N GLY A 157 1.83 -0.52 10.49
CA GLY A 157 0.94 -0.12 9.40
C GLY A 157 1.44 1.09 8.61
N GLU A 158 0.52 1.83 8.01
CA GLU A 158 0.88 2.95 7.12
C GLU A 158 1.33 4.20 7.90
N LYS A 159 2.43 4.82 7.49
CA LYS A 159 2.92 6.05 8.12
C LYS A 159 2.04 7.25 7.75
N LYS A 160 1.50 7.93 8.75
CA LYS A 160 0.77 9.20 8.62
C LYS A 160 1.55 10.36 9.24
N ARG A 161 1.14 11.59 8.90
CA ARG A 161 1.76 12.83 9.40
C ARG A 161 1.37 13.16 10.85
N SER A 162 0.19 12.72 11.26
CA SER A 162 -0.43 12.97 12.56
C SER A 162 -1.53 11.95 12.81
N ALA A 163 -2.20 12.04 13.96
CA ALA A 163 -3.44 11.32 14.21
C ALA A 163 -4.47 11.64 13.10
N ILE A 164 -5.22 10.61 12.70
CA ILE A 164 -6.33 10.74 11.75
C ILE A 164 -7.57 11.16 12.54
N ASP A 165 -8.24 12.22 12.10
CA ASP A 165 -9.54 12.59 12.61
C ASP A 165 -10.62 11.73 11.94
N VAL A 166 -11.25 10.86 12.73
CA VAL A 166 -12.31 9.96 12.28
C VAL A 166 -13.71 10.50 12.55
N SER A 167 -13.84 11.71 13.10
CA SER A 167 -15.15 12.31 13.43
C SER A 167 -16.06 12.48 12.21
N ALA A 168 -15.49 12.58 11.01
CA ALA A 168 -16.22 12.62 9.74
C ALA A 168 -16.79 11.26 9.31
N ILE A 169 -16.40 10.15 9.93
CA ILE A 169 -16.91 8.81 9.65
C ILE A 169 -18.10 8.54 10.58
N THR A 170 -19.29 8.89 10.11
CA THR A 170 -20.55 8.77 10.87
C THR A 170 -21.46 7.67 10.31
N PRO A 171 -22.43 7.17 11.08
CA PRO A 171 -23.45 6.27 10.56
C PRO A 171 -24.11 6.82 9.29
N GLY A 172 -24.29 5.98 8.27
CA GLY A 172 -24.77 6.37 6.94
C GLY A 172 -23.66 6.76 5.95
N SER A 173 -22.41 6.95 6.40
CA SER A 173 -21.27 7.19 5.50
C SER A 173 -21.08 6.03 4.53
N SER A 174 -20.71 6.33 3.29
CA SER A 174 -20.37 5.32 2.29
C SER A 174 -18.93 4.83 2.42
N SER A 175 -18.60 3.70 1.79
CA SER A 175 -17.20 3.25 1.70
C SER A 175 -16.30 4.30 1.04
N SER A 176 -16.78 5.06 0.06
CA SER A 176 -16.00 6.13 -0.58
C SER A 176 -15.71 7.30 0.36
N ASP A 177 -16.65 7.63 1.26
CA ASP A 177 -16.42 8.67 2.26
C ASP A 177 -15.31 8.25 3.23
N VAL A 178 -15.35 6.98 3.67
CA VAL A 178 -14.31 6.39 4.52
C VAL A 178 -12.95 6.39 3.81
N ASP A 179 -12.91 6.00 2.54
CA ASP A 179 -11.67 6.00 1.75
C ASP A 179 -11.10 7.42 1.59
N ALA A 180 -11.96 8.44 1.44
CA ALA A 180 -11.56 9.84 1.34
C ALA A 180 -10.95 10.38 2.65
N VAL A 181 -11.47 9.95 3.81
CA VAL A 181 -10.97 10.33 5.13
C VAL A 181 -9.66 9.60 5.44
N LEU A 182 -9.65 8.27 5.33
CA LEU A 182 -8.54 7.44 5.79
C LEU A 182 -7.37 7.42 4.80
N LYS A 183 -7.65 7.46 3.50
CA LYS A 183 -6.67 7.40 2.40
C LYS A 183 -5.65 6.28 2.62
N MET A 184 -6.13 5.10 3.00
CA MET A 184 -5.34 3.89 3.23
C MET A 184 -6.22 2.67 3.01
N LYS A 185 -5.59 1.53 2.71
CA LYS A 185 -6.30 0.26 2.53
C LYS A 185 -6.47 -0.44 3.89
N PRO A 186 -7.55 -1.20 4.10
CA PRO A 186 -7.65 -2.04 5.28
C PRO A 186 -6.62 -3.17 5.19
N TYR A 187 -6.04 -3.54 6.33
CA TYR A 187 -5.20 -4.73 6.43
C TYR A 187 -6.03 -5.98 6.75
N GLN A 188 -7.23 -5.80 7.31
CA GLN A 188 -8.15 -6.89 7.63
C GLN A 188 -9.59 -6.51 7.26
N ILE A 189 -10.34 -7.47 6.69
CA ILE A 189 -11.77 -7.36 6.42
C ILE A 189 -12.46 -8.59 6.99
N VAL A 190 -13.43 -8.39 7.87
CA VAL A 190 -14.22 -9.46 8.50
C VAL A 190 -15.64 -9.38 7.96
N TYR A 191 -16.13 -10.47 7.39
CA TYR A 191 -17.51 -10.66 6.99
C TYR A 191 -18.17 -11.58 8.01
N ALA A 192 -19.22 -11.10 8.67
CA ALA A 192 -19.95 -11.88 9.67
C ALA A 192 -21.44 -11.51 9.61
N GLY A 193 -22.28 -12.49 9.27
CA GLY A 193 -23.69 -12.27 9.01
C GLY A 193 -23.92 -11.16 7.99
N THR A 194 -24.65 -10.12 8.40
CA THR A 194 -25.00 -8.96 7.57
C THR A 194 -24.01 -7.80 7.69
N THR A 195 -22.90 -7.98 8.42
CA THR A 195 -21.94 -6.91 8.69
C THR A 195 -20.59 -7.17 8.04
N THR A 196 -19.94 -6.09 7.64
CA THR A 196 -18.55 -6.10 7.16
C THR A 196 -17.73 -5.14 8.01
N SER A 197 -16.76 -5.65 8.77
CA SER A 197 -15.81 -4.84 9.52
C SER A 197 -14.51 -4.68 8.73
N LYS A 198 -14.02 -3.46 8.58
CA LYS A 198 -12.73 -3.15 7.96
C LYS A 198 -11.80 -2.55 9.01
N LYS A 199 -10.61 -3.14 9.18
CA LYS A 199 -9.57 -2.64 10.08
C LYS A 199 -8.41 -2.05 9.31
N TYR A 200 -7.97 -0.88 9.74
CA TYR A 200 -6.88 -0.11 9.16
C TYR A 200 -5.81 0.11 10.21
N ARG A 201 -4.55 -0.12 9.87
CA ARG A 201 -3.43 0.07 10.79
C ARG A 201 -2.56 1.22 10.32
N TYR A 202 -2.26 2.15 11.21
CA TYR A 202 -1.41 3.30 10.89
C TYR A 202 -0.56 3.74 12.08
N TYR A 203 0.49 4.49 11.80
CA TYR A 203 1.31 5.10 12.85
C TYR A 203 1.78 6.50 12.47
N TYR A 204 2.12 7.31 13.46
CA TYR A 204 2.79 8.59 13.26
C TYR A 204 3.83 8.84 14.36
N MET A 205 4.79 9.72 14.07
CA MET A 205 5.75 10.19 15.04
C MET A 205 5.18 11.41 15.76
N ASN A 206 5.05 11.34 17.08
CA ASN A 206 4.66 12.49 17.87
C ASN A 206 5.78 13.54 17.82
N LYS A 207 5.46 14.76 17.38
CA LYS A 207 6.46 15.81 17.18
C LYS A 207 7.06 16.34 18.48
N GLN A 208 6.31 16.26 19.59
CA GLN A 208 6.77 16.73 20.90
C GLN A 208 7.66 15.71 21.60
N SER A 209 7.28 14.43 21.62
CA SER A 209 8.01 13.38 22.33
C SER A 209 8.96 12.57 21.46
N GLY A 210 8.89 12.69 20.13
CA GLY A 210 9.63 11.82 19.19
C GLY A 210 9.12 10.37 19.15
N ALA A 211 8.15 10.00 20.00
CA ALA A 211 7.66 8.64 20.11
C ALA A 211 6.81 8.23 18.89
N VAL A 212 6.97 6.99 18.45
CA VAL A 212 6.06 6.36 17.50
C VAL A 212 4.77 5.99 18.22
N LYS A 213 3.63 6.44 17.69
CA LYS A 213 2.30 6.02 18.14
C LYS A 213 1.60 5.28 17.01
N ALA A 214 1.11 4.09 17.30
CA ALA A 214 0.43 3.23 16.33
C ALA A 214 -1.01 2.97 16.77
N TYR A 215 -1.90 2.83 15.79
CA TYR A 215 -3.34 2.78 15.99
C TYR A 215 -3.99 1.81 15.02
N ILE A 216 -5.11 1.23 15.45
CA ILE A 216 -6.06 0.51 14.61
C ILE A 216 -7.34 1.32 14.55
N ILE A 217 -7.85 1.55 13.35
CA ILE A 217 -9.18 2.11 13.11
C ILE A 217 -10.06 0.97 12.63
N THR A 218 -11.20 0.78 13.28
CA THR A 218 -12.21 -0.20 12.88
C THR A 218 -13.46 0.53 12.39
N VAL A 219 -13.90 0.21 11.17
CA VAL A 219 -15.13 0.74 10.56
C VAL A 219 -16.04 -0.42 10.22
N ILE A 220 -17.27 -0.39 10.73
CA ILE A 220 -18.25 -1.46 10.52
C ILE A 220 -19.31 -0.96 9.54
N PHE A 221 -19.57 -1.76 8.52
CA PHE A 221 -20.58 -1.53 7.50
C PHE A 221 -21.74 -2.51 7.70
N GLY A 222 -22.96 -2.02 7.53
CA GLY A 222 -24.17 -2.84 7.46
C GLY A 222 -24.37 -3.46 6.07
N GLU A 223 -25.50 -4.15 5.93
CA GLU A 223 -25.89 -4.83 4.68
C GLU A 223 -26.09 -3.87 3.50
N ASP A 224 -26.53 -2.64 3.79
CA ASP A 224 -26.70 -1.55 2.83
C ASP A 224 -25.37 -0.96 2.33
N GLY A 225 -24.23 -1.47 2.81
CA GLY A 225 -22.90 -0.99 2.47
C GLY A 225 -22.57 0.37 3.08
N LYS A 226 -23.34 0.83 4.08
CA LYS A 226 -23.10 2.07 4.82
C LYS A 226 -22.53 1.78 6.19
N VAL A 227 -21.80 2.74 6.72
CA VAL A 227 -21.27 2.69 8.09
C VAL A 227 -22.45 2.58 9.06
N ASN A 228 -22.42 1.59 9.95
CA ASN A 228 -23.51 1.35 10.90
C ASN A 228 -23.24 1.96 12.28
N SER A 229 -21.97 2.24 12.62
CA SER A 229 -21.55 2.80 13.90
C SER A 229 -20.35 3.75 13.72
N PRO A 230 -20.13 4.70 14.66
CA PRO A 230 -18.94 5.55 14.63
C PRO A 230 -17.65 4.71 14.57
N ALA A 231 -16.65 5.19 13.83
CA ALA A 231 -15.37 4.52 13.74
C ALA A 231 -14.70 4.40 15.12
N VAL A 232 -14.21 3.21 15.43
CA VAL A 232 -13.50 2.93 16.69
C VAL A 232 -12.00 3.09 16.47
N VAL A 233 -11.31 3.80 17.36
CA VAL A 233 -9.86 4.01 17.30
C VAL A 233 -9.21 3.43 18.55
N GLU A 234 -8.30 2.49 18.35
CA GLU A 234 -7.59 1.79 19.42
C GLU A 234 -6.09 2.05 19.28
N SER A 235 -5.42 2.32 20.39
CA SER A 235 -3.96 2.35 20.40
C SER A 235 -3.42 0.94 20.19
N SER A 236 -2.60 0.74 19.17
CA SER A 236 -1.95 -0.54 18.85
C SER A 236 -0.48 -0.43 19.19
N ASN A 237 -0.15 -0.50 20.47
CA ASN A 237 1.24 -0.49 20.91
C ASN A 237 1.77 -1.92 20.92
N PHE A 238 2.11 -2.46 19.75
CA PHE A 238 2.71 -3.80 19.63
C PHE A 238 3.88 -4.01 20.61
N ILE A 239 4.66 -2.97 20.87
CA ILE A 239 5.77 -3.01 21.85
C ILE A 239 5.27 -3.18 23.30
N LEU A 240 4.13 -2.58 23.69
CA LEU A 240 3.64 -2.73 25.07
C LEU A 240 3.06 -4.12 25.33
N ASP A 241 2.48 -4.76 24.32
CA ASP A 241 1.98 -6.13 24.47
C ASP A 241 3.15 -7.13 24.60
N VAL A 242 4.25 -6.92 23.88
CA VAL A 242 5.49 -7.72 24.03
C VAL A 242 6.20 -7.44 25.37
N LEU A 243 6.33 -6.18 25.78
CA LEU A 243 7.00 -5.83 27.05
C LEU A 243 6.19 -6.23 28.30
N ARG A 244 4.87 -6.40 28.18
CA ARG A 244 4.04 -6.93 29.28
C ARG A 244 4.23 -8.42 29.50
N VAL A 245 4.50 -9.18 28.44
CA VAL A 245 4.71 -10.64 28.53
C VAL A 245 6.04 -10.99 29.21
N GLU A 246 7.03 -10.09 29.21
CA GLU A 246 8.31 -10.30 29.92
C GLU A 246 8.30 -9.84 31.39
N SER A 247 7.16 -9.40 31.92
CA SER A 247 7.05 -8.85 33.29
C SER A 247 6.28 -9.73 34.28
N ASP A 248 5.76 -10.88 33.85
CA ASP A 248 5.09 -11.90 34.68
C ASP A 248 5.94 -13.19 34.72
#